data_AF-A0A2W6N804-F1
#
_entry.id   AF-A0A2W6N804-F1
#
_cell.length_a   1.000
_cell.length_b   1.000
_cell.length_c   1.000
_cell.angle_alpha   90.00
_cell.angle_beta   90.00
_cell.angle_gamma   90.00
#
_symmetry.space_group_name_H-M   'P 1'
#
loop_
_entity.id
_entity.type
_entity.pdbx_description
1 polymer ?
#
loop_
_entity_poly.entity_id
_entity_poly.type
_entity_poly.pdbx_seq_one_letter_code
_entity_poly.pdbx_strand_id
1 'polypeptide(L)'
;MYKHRWLIELFFKWIKQHLRFVKVFSYSPQGIWNQLYLVLIAFALCTLVRLQTAPSKTTWDILKLIRIYAYHPWSMMEKALARKPTQTSKGRQRSPDRNEIPIKRKVIIR
;
A
#
# COMPACT_ATOMS: atom_id res chain seq x y z
N MET A 1 20.11 3.57 -20.99
CA MET A 1 20.89 3.83 -19.75
C MET A 1 20.12 4.58 -18.66
N TYR A 2 19.29 5.60 -18.97
CA TYR A 2 18.59 6.38 -17.93
C TYR A 2 17.54 5.62 -17.08
N LYS A 3 16.93 4.55 -17.60
CA LYS A 3 15.88 3.80 -16.87
C LYS A 3 16.36 3.20 -15.54
N HIS A 4 17.62 2.76 -15.45
CA HIS A 4 18.15 2.15 -14.22
C HIS A 4 18.42 3.18 -13.13
N ARG A 5 18.76 4.42 -13.50
CA ARG A 5 18.98 5.51 -12.53
C ARG A 5 17.69 5.85 -11.77
N TRP A 6 16.58 5.93 -12.51
CA TRP A 6 15.25 6.13 -11.94
C TRP A 6 14.81 4.99 -11.01
N LEU A 7 15.17 3.75 -11.34
CA LEU A 7 14.85 2.59 -10.50
C LEU A 7 15.55 2.66 -9.13
N ILE A 8 16.82 3.06 -9.13
CA ILE A 8 17.62 3.24 -7.91
C ILE A 8 17.08 4.39 -7.06
N GLU A 9 16.68 5.51 -7.67
CA GLU A 9 16.04 6.61 -6.95
C GLU A 9 14.70 6.21 -6.33
N LEU A 10 13.86 5.48 -7.08
CA LEU A 10 12.59 4.99 -6.56
C LEU A 10 12.81 4.03 -5.39
N PHE A 11 13.83 3.18 -5.45
CA PHE A 11 14.25 2.31 -4.37
C PHE A 11 14.67 3.10 -3.12
N PHE A 12 15.58 4.07 -3.26
CA PHE A 12 16.01 4.89 -2.12
C PHE A 12 14.88 5.75 -1.55
N LYS A 13 13.98 6.26 -2.40
CA LYS A 13 12.78 6.98 -1.96
C LYS A 13 11.86 6.08 -1.14
N TRP A 14 11.63 4.84 -1.60
CA TRP A 14 10.86 3.83 -0.89
C TRP A 14 11.52 3.51 0.47
N ILE A 15 12.83 3.28 0.51
CA ILE A 15 13.56 3.01 1.75
C ILE A 15 13.38 4.16 2.75
N LYS A 16 13.63 5.40 2.33
CA LYS A 16 13.50 6.58 3.20
C LYS A 16 12.06 6.78 3.71
N GLN A 17 11.07 6.35 2.95
CA GLN A 17 9.65 6.49 3.32
C GLN A 17 9.18 5.39 4.28
N HIS A 18 9.71 4.16 4.16
CA HIS A 18 9.21 3.00 4.90
C HIS A 18 10.06 2.62 6.11
N LEU A 19 11.38 2.81 6.01
CA LEU A 19 12.19 2.91 7.20
C LEU A 19 12.15 4.35 7.67
N ARG A 20 11.66 4.56 8.89
CA ARG A 20 11.92 5.77 9.66
C ARG A 20 13.41 5.83 9.98
N PHE A 21 14.23 6.06 8.96
CA PHE A 21 15.69 6.06 8.98
C PHE A 21 16.23 7.35 9.59
N VAL A 22 15.63 7.81 10.68
CA VAL A 22 16.00 9.08 11.33
C VAL A 22 16.73 8.85 12.66
N LYS A 23 16.69 7.65 13.23
CA LYS A 23 17.54 7.29 14.37
C LYS A 23 18.41 6.09 14.00
N VAL A 24 19.57 6.39 13.41
CA VAL A 24 20.68 5.44 13.36
C VAL A 24 20.99 5.07 14.81
N PHE A 25 20.77 3.82 15.20
CA PHE A 25 20.90 3.41 16.60
C PHE A 25 22.38 3.34 17.05
N SER A 26 23.31 3.34 16.09
CA SER A 26 24.75 3.25 16.34
C SER A 26 25.51 3.89 15.17
N TYR A 27 26.43 4.80 15.48
CA TYR A 27 27.28 5.49 14.50
C TYR A 27 28.50 4.67 14.06
N SER A 28 28.56 3.38 14.43
CA SER A 28 29.61 2.48 13.96
C SER A 28 29.36 2.09 12.50
N PRO A 29 30.40 1.98 11.66
CA PRO A 29 30.24 1.63 10.25
C PRO A 29 29.54 0.27 10.07
N GLN A 30 29.83 -0.70 10.94
CA GLN A 30 29.18 -2.02 10.96
C GLN A 30 27.68 -1.95 11.25
N GLY A 31 27.26 -1.05 12.14
CA GLY A 31 25.84 -0.85 12.46
C GLY A 31 25.05 -0.33 11.25
N ILE A 32 25.67 0.55 10.45
CA ILE A 32 25.09 1.08 9.21
C ILE A 32 24.95 -0.03 8.16
N TRP A 33 25.98 -0.86 7.98
CA TRP A 33 25.93 -2.01 7.06
C TRP A 33 24.82 -2.99 7.44
N ASN A 34 24.72 -3.36 8.71
CA ASN A 34 23.66 -4.27 9.18
C ASN A 34 22.27 -3.69 8.98
N GLN A 35 22.09 -2.39 9.24
CA GLN A 35 20.82 -1.72 8.96
C GLN A 35 20.47 -1.77 7.47
N LEU A 36 21.45 -1.53 6.59
CA LEU A 36 21.24 -1.62 5.14
C LEU A 36 20.84 -3.04 4.70
N TYR A 37 21.50 -4.07 5.24
CA TYR A 37 21.13 -5.46 4.95
C TYR A 37 19.71 -5.79 5.44
N LEU A 38 19.34 -5.36 6.64
CA LEU A 38 17.97 -5.54 7.16
C LEU A 38 16.91 -4.89 6.27
N VAL A 39 17.18 -3.68 5.74
CA VAL A 39 16.30 -3.03 4.77
C VAL A 39 16.12 -3.87 3.52
N LEU A 40 17.23 -4.35 2.97
CA LEU A 40 17.22 -5.11 1.74
C LEU A 40 16.42 -6.41 1.91
N ILE A 41 16.64 -7.11 3.03
CA ILE A 41 15.91 -8.34 3.37
C ILE A 41 14.42 -8.05 3.56
N ALA A 42 14.05 -6.98 4.28
CA ALA A 42 12.65 -6.62 4.48
C ALA A 42 11.94 -6.25 3.17
N PHE A 43 12.63 -5.58 2.25
CA PHE A 43 12.11 -5.26 0.92
C PHE A 43 11.94 -6.51 0.07
N ALA A 44 12.93 -7.40 0.06
CA ALA A 44 12.87 -8.68 -0.65
C ALA A 44 11.70 -9.53 -0.13
N LEU A 45 11.54 -9.62 1.20
CA LEU A 45 10.45 -10.35 1.83
C LEU A 45 9.08 -9.77 1.45
N CYS A 46 8.91 -8.44 1.53
CA CYS A 46 7.68 -7.78 1.08
C CYS A 46 7.38 -8.09 -0.39
N THR A 47 8.39 -8.09 -1.25
CA THR A 47 8.24 -8.38 -2.68
C THR A 47 7.89 -9.83 -2.92
N LEU A 48 8.49 -10.76 -2.18
CA LEU A 48 8.16 -12.19 -2.24
C LEU A 48 6.70 -12.43 -1.85
N VAL A 49 6.25 -11.86 -0.73
CA VAL A 49 4.85 -11.99 -0.26
C VAL A 49 3.86 -11.40 -1.26
N ARG A 50 4.21 -10.28 -1.91
CA ARG A 50 3.39 -9.72 -3.01
C ARG A 50 3.25 -10.69 -4.18
N LEU A 51 4.35 -11.32 -4.59
CA LEU A 51 4.37 -12.24 -5.71
C LEU A 51 3.56 -13.52 -5.41
N GLN A 52 3.63 -14.02 -4.17
CA GLN A 52 2.96 -15.27 -3.81
C GLN A 52 1.47 -15.11 -3.48
N THR A 53 1.07 -14.05 -2.75
CA THR A 53 -0.26 -14.02 -2.12
C THR A 53 -1.24 -13.04 -2.78
N ALA A 54 -0.77 -11.89 -3.27
CA ALA A 54 -1.68 -10.87 -3.82
C ALA A 54 -0.94 -9.85 -4.70
N PRO A 55 -0.80 -10.09 -6.02
CA PRO A 55 -0.12 -9.16 -6.92
C PRO A 55 -0.86 -7.83 -7.09
N SER A 56 -2.17 -7.80 -6.77
CA SER A 56 -3.02 -6.61 -6.87
C SER A 56 -2.78 -5.56 -5.79
N LYS A 57 -2.10 -5.90 -4.68
CA LYS A 57 -1.86 -4.96 -3.57
C LYS A 57 -0.53 -4.23 -3.70
N THR A 58 -0.53 -2.96 -3.29
CA THR A 58 0.68 -2.12 -3.26
C THR A 58 1.66 -2.63 -2.20
N THR A 59 2.96 -2.49 -2.45
CA THR A 59 4.03 -2.89 -1.51
C THR A 59 3.85 -2.32 -0.11
N TRP A 60 3.33 -1.10 -0.01
CA TRP A 60 3.08 -0.48 1.28
C TRP A 60 1.98 -1.16 2.08
N ASP A 61 0.89 -1.60 1.45
CA ASP A 61 -0.18 -2.30 2.17
C ASP A 61 0.29 -3.65 2.67
N ILE A 62 1.14 -4.35 1.92
CA ILE A 62 1.77 -5.60 2.37
C ILE A 62 2.64 -5.33 3.59
N LEU A 63 3.52 -4.32 3.53
CA LEU A 63 4.36 -3.94 4.66
C LEU A 63 3.52 -3.55 5.89
N LYS A 64 2.40 -2.84 5.69
CA LYS A 64 1.48 -2.46 6.76
C LYS A 64 0.81 -3.69 7.39
N LEU A 65 0.33 -4.61 6.56
CA LEU A 65 -0.26 -5.87 7.03
C LEU A 65 0.76 -6.67 7.82
N ILE A 66 1.99 -6.82 7.33
CA ILE A 66 3.07 -7.50 8.06
C ILE A 66 3.30 -6.83 9.43
N ARG A 67 3.28 -5.50 9.51
CA ARG A 67 3.45 -4.79 10.80
C ARG A 67 2.28 -5.01 11.77
N ILE A 68 1.04 -5.03 11.27
CA ILE A 68 -0.16 -5.23 12.09
C ILE A 68 -0.24 -6.69 12.57
N TYR A 69 0.08 -7.64 11.69
CA TYR A 69 -0.02 -9.07 11.94
C TYR A 69 1.30 -9.71 12.42
N ALA A 70 2.32 -8.92 12.75
CA ALA A 70 3.63 -9.42 13.20
C ALA A 70 3.54 -10.35 14.41
N TYR A 71 2.55 -10.14 15.28
CA TYR A 71 2.30 -10.93 16.50
C TYR A 71 1.07 -11.84 16.39
N HIS A 72 0.57 -12.07 15.17
CA HIS A 72 -0.62 -12.86 14.90
C HIS A 72 -0.31 -14.05 13.98
N PRO A 73 -1.14 -15.10 14.00
CA PRO A 73 -0.95 -16.26 13.14
C PRO A 73 -1.16 -15.90 11.65
N TRP A 74 -0.42 -16.58 10.77
CA TRP A 74 -0.44 -16.37 9.32
C TRP A 74 -1.85 -16.42 8.71
N SER A 75 -2.69 -17.33 9.22
CA SER A 75 -4.07 -17.51 8.75
C SER A 75 -4.94 -16.25 8.86
N MET A 76 -4.67 -15.38 9.85
CA MET A 76 -5.37 -14.11 10.00
C MET A 76 -4.88 -13.07 8.97
N MET A 77 -3.57 -13.09 8.66
CA MET A 77 -2.98 -12.23 7.65
C MET A 77 -3.47 -12.59 6.24
N GLU A 78 -3.57 -13.88 5.93
CA GLU A 78 -4.08 -14.36 4.64
C GLU A 78 -5.52 -13.90 4.38
N LYS A 79 -6.39 -13.95 5.40
CA LYS A 79 -7.75 -13.38 5.31
C LYS A 79 -7.73 -11.86 5.05
N ALA A 80 -6.81 -11.13 5.67
CA ALA A 80 -6.67 -9.69 5.45
C ALA A 80 -6.10 -9.36 4.05
N LEU A 81 -5.26 -10.23 3.50
CA LEU A 81 -4.78 -10.16 2.12
C LEU A 81 -5.92 -10.39 1.12
N ALA A 82 -6.77 -11.39 1.36
CA ALA A 82 -7.92 -11.70 0.50
C ALA A 82 -9.09 -10.70 0.62
N ARG A 83 -9.12 -9.87 1.67
CA ARG A 83 -10.19 -8.88 1.89
C ARG A 83 -10.26 -7.86 0.75
N LYS A 84 -11.43 -7.77 0.11
CA LYS A 84 -11.81 -6.72 -0.85
C LYS A 84 -11.92 -5.36 -0.13
N PRO A 85 -11.61 -4.24 -0.82
CA PRO A 85 -11.73 -2.91 -0.23
C PRO A 85 -13.15 -2.70 0.29
N THR A 86 -13.26 -2.23 1.54
CA THR A 86 -14.55 -2.09 2.24
C THR A 86 -15.34 -0.88 1.76
N GLN A 87 -14.70 0.08 1.11
CA GLN A 87 -15.39 1.24 0.53
C GLN A 87 -14.95 1.47 -0.92
N THR A 88 -15.95 1.56 -1.79
CA THR A 88 -15.84 2.15 -3.12
C THR A 88 -16.37 3.57 -3.02
N SER A 89 -15.49 4.56 -3.02
CA SER A 89 -15.92 5.95 -3.16
C SER A 89 -16.45 6.14 -4.59
N LYS A 90 -17.62 6.77 -4.74
CA LYS A 90 -18.13 7.21 -6.05
C LYS A 90 -17.29 8.34 -6.67
N GLY A 91 -16.21 8.75 -5.99
CA GLY A 91 -15.37 9.87 -6.39
C GLY A 91 -16.11 11.20 -6.29
N ARG A 92 -15.51 12.24 -6.87
CA ARG A 92 -16.17 13.53 -7.05
C ARG A 92 -17.35 13.35 -8.02
N GLN A 93 -18.55 13.31 -7.49
CA GLN A 93 -19.75 13.32 -8.30
C GLN A 93 -20.03 14.75 -8.76
N ARG A 94 -20.32 14.95 -10.05
CA ARG A 94 -20.82 16.25 -10.53
C ARG A 94 -22.15 16.54 -9.81
N SER A 95 -22.29 17.75 -9.27
CA SER A 95 -23.59 18.22 -8.81
C SER A 95 -24.55 18.20 -9.99
N PRO A 96 -25.80 17.72 -9.84
CA PRO A 96 -26.81 17.84 -10.88
C PRO A 96 -26.98 19.31 -11.26
N ASP A 97 -27.10 19.63 -12.54
CA ASP A 97 -27.47 20.98 -12.96
C ASP A 97 -28.88 21.28 -12.46
N ARG A 98 -29.12 22.52 -12.00
CA ARG A 98 -30.38 22.92 -11.34
C ARG A 98 -31.62 22.69 -12.24
N ASN A 99 -31.41 22.59 -13.54
CA ASN A 99 -32.46 22.46 -14.55
C ASN A 99 -32.84 21.01 -14.90
N GLU A 100 -32.14 20.01 -14.37
CA GLU A 100 -32.36 18.58 -14.73
C GLU A 100 -33.24 17.82 -13.74
N ILE A 101 -33.86 18.47 -12.74
CA ILE A 101 -34.71 17.78 -11.76
C ILE A 101 -35.89 17.12 -12.50
N PRO A 102 -35.96 15.78 -12.60
CA PRO A 102 -37.04 15.15 -13.33
C PRO A 102 -38.33 15.29 -12.52
N ILE A 103 -39.30 16.00 -13.09
CA ILE A 103 -40.66 16.07 -12.56
C ILE A 103 -41.18 14.63 -12.51
N LYS A 104 -41.30 14.04 -11.31
CA LYS A 104 -41.96 12.73 -11.13
C LYS A 104 -43.40 12.86 -11.59
N ARG A 105 -43.69 12.50 -12.84
CA ARG A 105 -45.06 12.32 -13.32
C ARG A 105 -45.63 11.10 -12.59
N LYS A 106 -46.49 11.33 -11.59
CA LYS A 106 -47.35 10.28 -11.06
C LYS A 106 -48.29 9.85 -12.18
N VAL A 107 -48.05 8.67 -12.74
CA VAL A 107 -49.00 8.01 -13.63
C VAL A 107 -50.15 7.53 -12.74
N ILE A 108 -51.27 8.24 -12.79
CA ILE A 108 -52.53 7.78 -12.21
C ILE A 108 -53.09 6.76 -13.19
N ILE A 109 -52.95 5.48 -12.87
CA ILE A 109 -53.63 4.40 -13.59
C ILE A 109 -55.08 4.44 -13.09
N ARG A 110 -56.01 4.61 -14.03
CA ARG A 110 -57.45 4.65 -13.80
C ARG A 110 -58.05 3.28 -14.10
#